data_AF-A0A9P3KAA6-F1
#
_entry.id   AF-A0A9P3KAA6-F1
#
_cell.length_a   1.000
_cell.length_b   1.000
_cell.length_c   1.000
_cell.angle_alpha   90.00
_cell.angle_beta   90.00
_cell.angle_gamma   90.00
#
_symmetry.space_group_name_H-M   'P 1'
#
loop_
_entity.id
_entity.type
_entity.pdbx_description
1 polymer ?
#
loop_
_entity_poly.entity_id
_entity_poly.type
_entity_poly.pdbx_seq_one_letter_code
_entity_poly.pdbx_strand_id
1 'polypeptide(L)'
;LPQMSHTPRISSLLPARAASEPPLLLGGHRLSPLPRSFDVTLTKKGRDATECARRGRVTVRSMQYNRLGASDLVVSRICLGTMQFGEALSYQEAAAQLRRAVEGGVNFFDTAEMYPVPQRQETQGLSEAYLGRWMATSGIPRDKLVVATKKYFRWQARPPR
;
A
#
# COMPACT_ATOMS: atom_id res chain seq x y z
N LEU A 1 -35.91 -43.65 33.69
CA LEU A 1 -34.48 -43.98 33.92
C LEU A 1 -34.07 -45.06 32.92
N PRO A 2 -32.88 -45.06 32.27
CA PRO A 2 -31.88 -44.00 32.00
C PRO A 2 -31.60 -43.81 30.48
N GLN A 3 -31.38 -42.57 29.99
CA GLN A 3 -30.10 -42.00 29.49
C GLN A 3 -29.25 -42.90 28.55
N MET A 4 -28.98 -42.44 27.31
CA MET A 4 -27.61 -42.27 26.82
C MET A 4 -27.51 -41.53 25.47
N SER A 5 -26.76 -40.43 25.55
CA SER A 5 -26.18 -39.55 24.54
C SER A 5 -25.56 -40.24 23.32
N HIS A 6 -25.78 -39.68 22.13
CA HIS A 6 -24.88 -39.82 20.98
C HIS A 6 -24.41 -38.45 20.51
N THR A 7 -23.22 -38.07 20.99
CA THR A 7 -22.35 -37.07 20.38
C THR A 7 -21.52 -37.75 19.28
N PRO A 8 -21.35 -37.14 18.10
CA PRO A 8 -20.18 -37.40 17.28
C PRO A 8 -19.07 -36.40 17.65
N ARG A 9 -17.89 -36.93 17.98
CA ARG A 9 -16.65 -36.18 18.18
C ARG A 9 -16.12 -35.64 16.84
N ILE A 10 -15.60 -34.44 16.97
CA ILE A 10 -14.79 -33.61 16.07
C ILE A 10 -13.72 -34.40 15.31
N SER A 11 -13.65 -34.20 14.00
CA SER A 11 -12.40 -34.27 13.23
C SER A 11 -12.08 -32.88 12.71
N SER A 12 -10.91 -32.40 13.11
CA SER A 12 -10.31 -31.12 12.83
C SER A 12 -10.09 -30.87 11.34
N LEU A 13 -10.86 -29.95 10.74
CA LEU A 13 -10.43 -29.24 9.54
C LEU A 13 -9.64 -28.00 9.99
N LEU A 14 -8.35 -28.20 10.20
CA LEU A 14 -7.36 -27.12 10.22
C LEU A 14 -7.54 -26.28 8.94
N PRO A 15 -7.55 -24.94 9.02
CA PRO A 15 -7.44 -24.13 7.83
C PRO A 15 -6.09 -24.41 7.16
N ALA A 16 -6.13 -24.52 5.84
CA ALA A 16 -4.98 -24.76 4.98
C ALA A 16 -3.78 -23.93 5.46
N ARG A 17 -2.66 -24.64 5.69
CA ARG A 17 -1.33 -24.08 5.86
C ARG A 17 -1.16 -22.94 4.86
N ALA A 18 -1.04 -21.71 5.36
CA ALA A 18 -0.59 -20.58 4.59
C ALA A 18 0.69 -21.02 3.86
N ALA A 19 0.64 -21.01 2.53
CA ALA A 19 1.83 -21.15 1.72
C ALA A 19 2.86 -20.19 2.30
N SER A 20 4.01 -20.73 2.73
CA SER A 20 5.11 -19.94 3.25
C SER A 20 5.63 -19.07 2.10
N GLU A 21 5.08 -17.86 1.97
CA GLU A 21 5.59 -16.88 1.01
C GLU A 21 7.05 -16.53 1.38
N PRO A 22 7.92 -16.39 0.38
CA PRO A 22 9.31 -16.02 0.62
C PRO A 22 9.40 -14.65 1.32
N PRO A 23 10.39 -14.46 2.21
CA PRO A 23 10.53 -13.22 2.98
C PRO A 23 10.71 -12.01 2.05
N LEU A 24 10.00 -10.93 2.35
CA LEU A 24 10.05 -9.67 1.60
C LEU A 24 11.46 -9.06 1.67
N LEU A 25 12.13 -8.99 0.53
CA LEU A 25 13.42 -8.31 0.34
C LEU A 25 13.20 -7.09 -0.55
N LEU A 26 13.33 -5.89 0.01
CA LEU A 26 13.53 -4.67 -0.77
C LEU A 26 15.00 -4.30 -0.59
N GLY A 27 15.80 -4.37 -1.65
CA GLY A 27 17.24 -4.12 -1.57
C GLY A 27 18.03 -5.09 -0.66
N GLY A 28 17.60 -6.34 -0.50
CA GLY A 28 18.34 -7.37 0.26
C GLY A 28 18.10 -7.41 1.77
N HIS A 29 17.23 -6.55 2.32
CA HIS A 29 16.88 -6.56 3.74
C HIS A 29 15.49 -7.13 4.01
N ARG A 30 15.38 -8.05 4.98
CA ARG A 30 14.10 -8.62 5.44
C ARG A 30 13.28 -7.53 6.11
N LEU A 31 12.12 -7.20 5.54
CA LEU A 31 11.22 -6.21 6.14
C LEU A 31 10.46 -6.83 7.33
N SER A 32 10.61 -6.25 8.52
CA SER A 32 9.84 -6.63 9.73
C SER A 32 8.38 -6.17 9.64
N PRO A 33 7.43 -6.82 10.34
CA PRO A 33 6.04 -6.36 10.41
C PRO A 33 5.99 -4.91 10.89
N LEU A 34 5.10 -4.09 10.31
CA LEU A 34 4.92 -2.72 10.77
C LEU A 34 4.31 -2.72 12.18
N PRO A 35 4.94 -2.10 13.19
CA PRO A 35 4.25 -1.77 14.44
C PRO A 35 2.92 -1.04 14.18
N ARG A 36 1.90 -1.28 15.02
CA ARG A 36 0.57 -0.63 14.88
C ARG A 36 0.58 0.85 15.25
N SER A 37 1.65 1.32 15.88
CA SER A 37 1.89 2.70 16.27
C SER A 37 3.39 2.94 16.39
N PHE A 38 3.85 4.11 15.97
CA PHE A 38 5.24 4.54 16.13
C PHE A 38 5.24 5.99 16.54
N ASP A 39 6.16 6.36 17.42
CA ASP A 39 6.41 7.76 17.74
C ASP A 39 7.32 8.36 16.68
N VAL A 40 6.84 9.42 16.03
CA VAL A 40 7.64 10.18 15.06
C VAL A 40 7.86 11.58 15.60
N THR A 41 9.12 11.95 15.78
CA THR A 41 9.50 13.32 16.10
C THR A 41 9.63 14.09 14.79
N LEU A 42 8.62 14.88 14.44
CA LEU A 42 8.67 15.76 13.27
C LEU A 42 9.50 17.00 13.59
N THR A 43 10.71 17.10 13.03
CA THR A 43 11.48 18.34 13.04
C THR A 43 11.18 19.13 11.76
N LYS A 44 10.71 20.38 11.91
CA LYS A 44 10.59 21.28 10.75
C LYS A 44 11.99 21.78 10.41
N LYS A 45 12.43 21.60 9.16
CA LYS A 45 13.74 22.10 8.68
C LYS A 45 13.88 23.60 8.98
N GLY A 46 14.91 23.97 9.74
CA GLY A 46 15.24 25.36 10.09
C GLY A 46 14.73 25.87 11.45
N ARG A 47 14.25 25.02 12.36
CA ARG A 47 13.94 25.42 13.75
C ARG A 47 14.78 24.63 14.77
N ASP A 48 15.16 25.32 15.85
CA ASP A 48 15.94 24.76 16.95
C ASP A 48 15.24 23.52 17.54
N ALA A 49 16.03 22.46 17.76
CA ALA A 49 15.57 21.19 18.32
C ALA A 49 14.93 21.35 19.70
N THR A 50 15.33 22.38 20.46
CA THR A 50 14.79 22.67 21.80
C THR A 50 13.37 23.23 21.78
N GLU A 51 12.97 23.99 20.74
CA GLU A 51 11.58 24.45 20.57
C GLU A 51 10.67 23.30 20.11
N CYS A 52 11.22 22.38 19.31
CA CYS A 52 10.52 21.18 18.83
C CYS A 52 10.12 20.24 19.98
N ALA A 53 10.91 20.19 21.06
CA ALA A 53 10.61 19.39 22.25
C ALA A 53 9.44 19.92 23.10
N ARG A 54 9.12 21.22 23.01
CA ARG A 54 8.03 21.85 23.78
C ARG A 54 6.65 21.70 23.14
N ARG A 55 6.58 21.43 21.84
CA ARG A 55 5.32 21.21 21.12
C ARG A 55 5.13 19.71 20.85
N GLY A 56 4.64 19.02 21.88
CA GLY A 56 3.91 17.76 21.81
C GLY A 56 4.51 16.65 20.94
N ARG A 57 5.00 15.59 21.60
CA ARG A 57 5.25 14.29 20.96
C ARG A 57 4.02 13.88 20.14
N VAL A 58 4.16 13.84 18.81
CA VAL A 58 3.09 13.35 17.93
C VAL A 58 3.21 11.83 17.91
N THR A 59 2.44 11.17 18.76
CA THR A 59 2.24 9.72 18.63
C THR A 59 1.40 9.48 17.39
N VAL A 60 2.00 8.90 16.34
CA VAL A 60 1.24 8.39 15.20
C VAL A 60 0.57 7.11 15.68
N ARG A 61 -0.64 7.27 16.23
CA ARG A 61 -1.59 6.15 16.38
C ARG A 61 -1.91 5.62 14.98
N SER A 62 -2.27 4.34 14.91
CA SER A 62 -2.76 3.59 13.74
C SER A 62 -3.35 4.45 12.61
N MET A 63 -3.22 4.01 11.36
CA MET A 63 -3.66 4.75 10.16
C MET A 63 -4.94 5.55 10.37
N GLN A 64 -4.86 6.85 10.09
CA GLN A 64 -5.97 7.78 10.16
C GLN A 64 -6.68 7.84 8.82
N TYR A 65 -8.00 8.02 8.83
CA TYR A 65 -8.82 8.12 7.63
C TYR A 65 -9.66 9.39 7.67
N ASN A 66 -9.84 10.03 6.52
CA ASN A 66 -10.62 11.25 6.37
C ASN A 66 -11.57 11.13 5.17
N ARG A 67 -12.70 11.85 5.20
CA ARG A 67 -13.52 12.05 4.00
C ARG A 67 -12.77 12.91 2.98
N LEU A 68 -12.84 12.52 1.70
CA LEU A 68 -12.22 13.26 0.62
C LEU A 68 -13.12 14.42 0.18
N GLY A 69 -12.82 15.62 0.67
CA GLY A 69 -13.60 16.82 0.37
C GLY A 69 -15.06 16.69 0.81
N ALA A 70 -15.99 16.99 -0.09
CA ALA A 70 -17.43 16.85 0.15
C ALA A 70 -17.98 15.45 -0.14
N SER A 71 -17.16 14.55 -0.69
CA SER A 71 -17.60 13.21 -1.09
C SER A 71 -17.70 12.22 0.07
N ASP A 72 -18.38 11.10 -0.15
CA ASP A 72 -18.48 9.98 0.79
C ASP A 72 -17.26 9.06 0.81
N LEU A 73 -16.23 9.35 0.00
CA LEU A 73 -15.02 8.55 -0.04
C LEU A 73 -14.20 8.76 1.24
N VAL A 74 -13.94 7.67 1.95
CA VAL A 74 -13.07 7.65 3.13
C VAL A 74 -11.70 7.14 2.71
N VAL A 75 -10.70 8.02 2.74
CA VAL A 75 -9.33 7.73 2.30
C VAL A 75 -8.36 7.76 3.48
N SER A 76 -7.33 6.93 3.42
CA SER A 76 -6.20 6.97 4.33
C SER A 76 -5.52 8.33 4.23
N ARG A 77 -5.06 8.85 5.38
CA ARG A 77 -4.40 10.16 5.46
C ARG A 77 -3.09 10.23 4.66
N ILE A 78 -2.51 9.06 4.35
CA ILE A 78 -1.39 8.90 3.44
C ILE A 78 -1.89 8.20 2.18
N CYS A 79 -1.49 8.71 1.02
CA CYS A 79 -1.69 8.09 -0.29
C CYS A 79 -0.38 7.48 -0.78
N LEU A 80 -0.43 6.30 -1.39
CA LEU A 80 0.73 5.70 -2.06
C LEU A 80 0.75 6.08 -3.54
N GLY A 81 1.82 6.74 -4.00
CA GLY A 81 2.06 7.01 -5.42
C GLY A 81 2.78 5.85 -6.11
N THR A 82 2.39 5.55 -7.34
CA THR A 82 2.90 4.38 -8.11
C THR A 82 3.86 4.74 -9.24
N MET A 83 4.38 5.97 -9.30
CA MET A 83 5.11 6.50 -10.45
C MET A 83 6.40 5.74 -10.83
N GLN A 84 6.94 4.91 -9.94
CA GLN A 84 8.16 4.13 -10.16
C GLN A 84 7.90 2.70 -10.67
N PHE A 85 6.64 2.27 -10.70
CA PHE A 85 6.27 0.88 -11.00
C PHE A 85 6.37 0.59 -12.49
N GLY A 86 7.27 -0.33 -12.86
CA GLY A 86 7.53 -0.71 -14.24
C GLY A 86 8.77 -0.04 -14.86
N GLU A 87 9.46 0.83 -14.11
CA GLU A 87 10.75 1.42 -14.54
C GLU A 87 11.82 1.15 -13.48
N ALA A 88 11.77 1.86 -12.36
CA ALA A 88 12.73 1.67 -11.27
C ALA A 88 12.40 0.46 -10.38
N LEU A 89 11.12 0.05 -10.35
CA LEU A 89 10.64 -1.07 -9.56
C LEU A 89 10.05 -2.16 -10.47
N SER A 90 10.52 -3.38 -10.26
CA SER A 90 9.91 -4.58 -10.84
C SER A 90 8.49 -4.80 -10.31
N TYR A 91 7.73 -5.69 -10.96
CA TYR A 91 6.39 -6.04 -10.50
C TYR A 91 6.41 -6.61 -9.07
N GLN A 92 7.39 -7.46 -8.76
CA GLN A 92 7.53 -8.09 -7.44
C GLN A 92 7.77 -7.05 -6.35
N GLU A 93 8.63 -6.06 -6.60
CA GLU A 93 8.91 -4.98 -5.65
C GLU A 93 7.71 -4.04 -5.49
N ALA A 94 7.04 -3.69 -6.59
CA ALA A 94 5.80 -2.92 -6.56
C ALA A 94 4.70 -3.63 -5.76
N ALA A 95 4.50 -4.93 -5.99
CA ALA A 95 3.55 -5.75 -5.24
C ALA A 95 3.89 -5.84 -3.75
N ALA A 96 5.18 -5.95 -3.40
CA ALA A 96 5.66 -5.92 -2.02
C ALA A 96 5.37 -4.57 -1.35
N GLN A 97 5.60 -3.45 -2.04
CA GLN A 97 5.26 -2.12 -1.53
C GLN A 97 3.75 -1.94 -1.34
N LEU A 98 2.94 -2.37 -2.30
CA LEU A 98 1.47 -2.30 -2.22
C LEU A 98 0.94 -3.12 -1.04
N ARG A 99 1.44 -4.35 -0.86
CA ARG A 99 1.10 -5.20 0.29
C ARG A 99 1.45 -4.52 1.60
N ARG A 100 2.67 -4.01 1.74
CA ARG A 100 3.13 -3.31 2.94
C ARG A 100 2.30 -2.05 3.24
N ALA A 101 1.89 -1.32 2.20
CA ALA A 101 1.04 -0.16 2.36
C ALA A 101 -0.33 -0.55 2.95
N VAL A 102 -0.95 -1.61 2.42
CA VAL A 102 -2.23 -2.11 2.96
C VAL A 102 -2.10 -2.67 4.37
N GLU A 103 -1.02 -3.40 4.68
CA GLU A 103 -0.72 -3.86 6.05
C GLU A 103 -0.62 -2.68 7.02
N GLY A 104 -0.10 -1.54 6.55
CA GLY A 104 -0.06 -0.27 7.27
C GLY A 104 -1.38 0.51 7.31
N GLY A 105 -2.44 0.00 6.69
CA GLY A 105 -3.77 0.62 6.62
C GLY A 105 -3.98 1.59 5.44
N VAL A 106 -3.05 1.70 4.50
CA VAL A 106 -3.26 2.55 3.31
C VAL A 106 -4.35 1.95 2.44
N ASN A 107 -5.35 2.76 2.08
CA ASN A 107 -6.38 2.37 1.13
C ASN A 107 -6.40 3.23 -0.14
N PHE A 108 -5.60 4.30 -0.18
CA PHE A 108 -5.60 5.28 -1.26
C PHE A 108 -4.33 5.19 -2.11
N PHE A 109 -4.51 4.94 -3.41
CA PHE A 109 -3.44 4.76 -4.39
C PHE A 109 -3.58 5.78 -5.52
N ASP A 110 -2.46 6.38 -5.91
CA ASP A 110 -2.36 7.35 -6.99
C ASP A 110 -1.53 6.78 -8.15
N THR A 111 -2.11 6.83 -9.35
CA THR A 111 -1.48 6.44 -10.61
C THR A 111 -1.75 7.48 -11.70
N ALA A 112 -1.24 7.27 -12.91
CA ALA A 112 -1.52 8.10 -14.09
C ALA A 112 -1.29 7.30 -15.37
N GLU A 113 -1.97 7.67 -16.46
CA GLU A 113 -1.80 7.02 -17.78
C GLU A 113 -0.35 7.07 -18.30
N MET A 114 0.41 8.09 -17.86
CA MET A 114 1.77 8.35 -18.32
C MET A 114 2.85 7.64 -17.49
N TYR A 115 2.50 7.10 -16.32
CA TYR A 115 3.47 6.45 -15.45
C TYR A 115 3.92 5.13 -16.05
N PRO A 116 5.21 4.75 -15.90
CA PRO A 116 6.19 5.24 -14.92
C PRO A 116 7.06 6.44 -15.35
N VAL A 117 7.90 6.93 -14.43
CA VAL A 117 8.89 8.00 -14.63
C VAL A 117 10.33 7.44 -14.53
N PRO A 118 11.26 7.78 -15.45
CA PRO A 118 11.09 8.62 -16.65
C PRO A 118 10.11 8.06 -17.68
N GLN A 119 9.37 8.94 -18.36
CA GLN A 119 8.37 8.52 -19.33
C GLN A 119 9.02 8.02 -20.62
N ARG A 120 8.62 6.83 -21.05
CA ARG A 120 8.98 6.26 -22.36
C ARG A 120 7.75 5.69 -23.02
N GLN A 121 7.74 5.64 -24.35
CA GLN A 121 6.60 5.13 -25.11
C GLN A 121 6.35 3.65 -24.82
N GLU A 122 7.41 2.88 -24.59
CA GLU A 122 7.35 1.43 -24.36
C GLU A 122 6.85 1.08 -22.95
N THR A 123 7.09 1.96 -21.97
CA THR A 123 6.74 1.71 -20.56
C THR A 123 5.48 2.43 -20.11
N GLN A 124 4.92 3.31 -20.94
CA GLN A 124 3.69 4.05 -20.65
C GLN A 124 2.55 3.11 -20.22
N GLY A 125 1.88 3.44 -19.11
CA GLY A 125 0.74 2.69 -18.58
C GLY A 125 1.13 1.46 -17.76
N LEU A 126 2.42 1.10 -17.68
CA LEU A 126 2.86 -0.06 -16.89
C LEU A 126 2.51 0.07 -15.41
N SER A 127 2.53 1.28 -14.84
CA SER A 127 2.15 1.47 -13.44
C SER A 127 0.67 1.15 -13.18
N GLU A 128 -0.22 1.50 -14.11
CA GLU A 128 -1.64 1.12 -14.05
C GLU A 128 -1.83 -0.39 -14.22
N ALA A 129 -1.10 -1.00 -15.17
CA ALA A 129 -1.13 -2.43 -15.39
C ALA A 129 -0.65 -3.22 -14.17
N TYR A 130 0.42 -2.75 -13.50
CA TYR A 130 0.96 -3.39 -12.29
C TYR A 130 -0.02 -3.26 -11.12
N LEU A 131 -0.59 -2.07 -10.90
CA LEU A 131 -1.60 -1.85 -9.86
C LEU A 131 -2.85 -2.72 -10.11
N GLY A 132 -3.33 -2.77 -11.37
CA GLY A 132 -4.46 -3.61 -11.76
C GLY A 132 -4.21 -5.09 -11.54
N ARG A 133 -3.05 -5.60 -11.98
CA ARG A 133 -2.65 -6.99 -11.77
C ARG A 133 -2.55 -7.34 -10.28
N TRP A 134 -1.99 -6.45 -9.46
CA TRP A 134 -1.89 -6.66 -8.03
C TRP A 134 -3.27 -6.67 -7.36
N MET A 135 -4.17 -5.74 -7.70
CA MET A 135 -5.53 -5.74 -7.16
C MET A 135 -6.31 -7.01 -7.52
N ALA A 136 -6.11 -7.55 -8.72
CA ALA A 136 -6.76 -8.80 -9.15
C ALA A 136 -6.23 -10.03 -8.39
N THR A 137 -5.01 -9.98 -7.84
CA THR A 137 -4.33 -11.12 -7.23
C THR A 137 -4.16 -11.02 -5.71
N SER A 138 -4.38 -9.85 -5.11
CA SER A 138 -4.15 -9.58 -3.68
C SER A 138 -5.21 -10.19 -2.75
N GLY A 139 -6.37 -10.58 -3.28
CA GLY A 139 -7.51 -11.05 -2.48
C GLY A 139 -8.21 -9.93 -1.69
N ILE A 140 -7.81 -8.67 -1.88
CA ILE A 140 -8.44 -7.53 -1.23
C ILE A 140 -9.68 -7.10 -2.03
N PRO A 141 -10.86 -6.97 -1.40
CA PRO A 141 -12.05 -6.49 -2.08
C PRO A 141 -11.85 -5.11 -2.71
N ARG A 142 -12.28 -4.93 -3.96
CA ARG A 142 -12.07 -3.69 -4.74
C ARG A 142 -12.68 -2.45 -4.08
N ASP A 143 -13.79 -2.60 -3.37
CA ASP A 143 -14.50 -1.55 -2.63
C ASP A 143 -13.72 -1.04 -1.41
N LYS A 144 -12.72 -1.79 -0.93
CA LYS A 144 -11.81 -1.35 0.14
C LYS A 144 -10.69 -0.45 -0.36
N LEU A 145 -10.52 -0.29 -1.67
CA LEU A 145 -9.42 0.47 -2.26
C LEU A 145 -9.94 1.68 -3.03
N VAL A 146 -9.30 2.82 -2.82
CA VAL A 146 -9.53 4.05 -3.57
C VAL A 146 -8.36 4.23 -4.52
N VAL A 147 -8.66 4.35 -5.81
CA VAL A 147 -7.65 4.52 -6.86
C VAL A 147 -7.94 5.82 -7.59
N ALA A 148 -6.97 6.73 -7.59
CA ALA A 148 -6.98 7.92 -8.41
C ALA A 148 -6.06 7.72 -9.62
N THR A 149 -6.54 8.05 -10.81
CA THR A 149 -5.72 8.12 -12.02
C THR A 149 -5.86 9.51 -12.66
N LYS A 150 -4.93 9.83 -13.55
CA LYS A 150 -4.82 11.12 -14.24
C LYS A 150 -4.69 10.86 -15.73
N LYS A 151 -5.48 11.58 -16.52
CA LYS A 151 -5.52 11.50 -17.98
C LYS A 151 -5.45 12.91 -18.55
N TYR A 152 -4.43 13.20 -19.36
CA TYR A 152 -4.31 14.35 -20.25
C TYR A 152 -2.97 14.39 -21.01
N PHE A 153 -1.98 13.57 -20.64
CA PHE A 153 -0.61 13.75 -21.12
C PHE A 153 -0.47 13.25 -22.55
N ARG A 154 -0.42 14.20 -23.50
CA ARG A 154 -0.06 13.94 -24.89
C ARG A 154 1.44 13.61 -24.97
N TRP A 155 1.77 12.45 -25.51
CA TRP A 155 3.15 12.11 -25.85
C TRP A 155 3.74 13.20 -26.75
N GLN A 156 4.80 13.84 -26.27
CA GLN A 156 5.65 14.70 -27.08
C GLN A 156 6.93 13.90 -27.31
N ALA A 157 7.03 13.26 -28.48
CA ALA A 157 8.29 12.68 -28.91
C ALA A 157 9.34 13.79 -28.85
N ARG A 158 10.31 13.63 -27.97
CA ARG A 158 11.40 14.58 -27.88
C ARG A 158 12.17 14.48 -29.20
N PRO A 159 12.30 15.56 -30.00
CA PRO A 159 13.05 15.48 -31.24
C PRO A 159 14.49 15.01 -30.94
N PRO A 160 15.09 14.19 -31.82
CA PRO A 160 16.49 13.81 -31.68
C PRO A 160 17.35 15.07 -31.55
N ARG A 161 18.35 15.03 -30.66
CA ARG A 161 19.31 16.14 -30.50
C ARG A 161 20.29 16.18 -31.66
#